data_AF-A0A5U0QUJ5-F1
#
_entry.id   AF-A0A5U0QUJ5-F1
#
_cell.length_a   1.000
_cell.length_b   1.000
_cell.length_c   1.000
_cell.angle_alpha   90.00
_cell.angle_beta   90.00
_cell.angle_gamma   90.00
#
_symmetry.space_group_name_H-M   'P 1'
#
loop_
_entity.id
_entity.type
_entity.pdbx_description
1 polymer ?
#
loop_
_entity_poly.entity_id
_entity_poly.type
_entity_poly.pdbx_seq_one_letter_code
_entity_poly.pdbx_strand_id
1 'polypeptide(L)'
;MLVAQGGQIFLNEVLTKSLSINGRFIATPDGIMTATGAHVMGKIDADSGTLNNVTVNENYTILGTVDAGNVPGDVYFRSLFYLDKVVYNAVHPARWRKDTA
;
A
#
# COMPACT_ATOMS: atom_id res chain seq x y z
N MET A 1 -5.87 -27.39 25.59
CA MET A 1 -4.52 -27.51 26.16
C MET A 1 -3.59 -26.72 25.28
N LEU A 2 -2.98 -25.65 25.79
CA LEU A 2 -1.79 -25.06 25.16
C LEU A 2 -0.64 -26.04 25.35
N VAL A 3 0.11 -26.34 24.29
CA VAL A 3 1.33 -27.13 24.39
C VAL A 3 2.50 -26.19 24.13
N ALA A 4 3.42 -26.09 25.09
CA ALA A 4 4.68 -25.37 24.92
C ALA A 4 5.81 -26.40 24.75
N GLN A 5 6.52 -26.35 23.63
CA GLN A 5 7.67 -27.22 23.36
C GLN A 5 8.71 -26.44 22.56
N GLY A 6 9.97 -26.50 22.98
CA GLY A 6 11.08 -25.84 22.27
C GLY A 6 10.96 -24.31 22.20
N GLY A 7 10.29 -23.65 23.15
CA GLY A 7 10.07 -22.20 23.15
C GLY A 7 8.90 -21.75 22.27
N GLN A 8 8.18 -22.67 21.63
CA GLN A 8 7.02 -22.39 20.80
C GLN A 8 5.73 -22.83 21.48
N ILE A 9 4.67 -22.03 21.34
CA ILE A 9 3.32 -22.35 21.81
C ILE A 9 2.50 -22.84 20.63
N PHE A 10 1.93 -24.03 20.75
CA PHE A 10 0.99 -24.61 19.79
C PHE A 10 -0.44 -24.42 20.28
N LEU A 11 -1.29 -23.86 19.40
CA LEU A 11 -2.71 -23.63 19.64
C LEU A 11 -3.51 -24.67 18.87
N ASN A 12 -4.44 -25.35 19.54
CA ASN A 12 -5.36 -26.28 18.91
C ASN A 12 -6.62 -25.54 18.44
N GLU A 13 -7.03 -25.81 17.20
CA GLU A 13 -8.26 -25.29 16.56
C GLU A 13 -9.53 -25.58 17.37
N VAL A 14 -9.60 -26.73 18.05
CA VAL A 14 -10.77 -27.12 18.86
C VAL A 14 -11.01 -26.17 20.04
N LEU A 15 -10.00 -25.40 20.46
CA LEU A 15 -10.07 -24.60 21.70
C LEU A 15 -9.81 -23.09 21.49
N THR A 16 -9.35 -22.65 20.32
CA THR A 16 -8.86 -21.28 20.14
C THR A 16 -9.59 -20.56 19.02
N LYS A 17 -10.45 -19.59 19.38
CA LYS A 17 -11.16 -18.75 18.41
C LYS A 17 -10.28 -17.63 17.83
N SER A 18 -9.26 -17.20 18.57
CA SER A 18 -8.29 -16.18 18.17
C SER A 18 -7.10 -16.19 19.12
N LEU A 19 -5.89 -15.92 18.62
CA LEU A 19 -4.75 -15.52 19.43
C LEU A 19 -4.77 -13.99 19.57
N SER A 20 -4.73 -13.46 20.79
CA SER A 20 -4.65 -12.01 21.05
C SER A 20 -3.53 -11.72 22.03
N ILE A 21 -2.53 -10.95 21.61
CA ILE A 21 -1.43 -10.48 22.44
C ILE A 21 -1.71 -9.00 22.76
N ASN A 22 -2.10 -8.75 24.01
CA ASN A 22 -2.41 -7.42 24.55
C ASN A 22 -3.42 -6.62 23.71
N GLY A 23 -4.29 -7.30 22.94
CA GLY A 23 -5.27 -6.66 22.04
C GLY A 23 -4.68 -5.93 20.84
N ARG A 24 -3.38 -6.07 20.57
CA ARG A 24 -2.68 -5.33 19.50
C ARG A 24 -2.23 -6.22 18.36
N PHE A 25 -1.92 -7.47 18.66
CA PHE A 25 -1.60 -8.50 17.68
C PHE A 25 -2.64 -9.59 17.80
N ILE A 26 -3.55 -9.66 16.84
CA ILE A 26 -4.67 -10.58 16.82
C ILE A 26 -4.55 -11.43 15.56
N ALA A 27 -4.59 -12.75 15.71
CA ALA A 27 -4.66 -13.69 14.60
C ALA A 27 -5.87 -14.61 14.81
N THR A 28 -6.69 -14.75 13.77
CA THR A 28 -7.85 -15.64 13.78
C THR A 28 -7.59 -16.88 12.91
N PRO A 29 -8.21 -18.04 13.22
CA PRO A 29 -8.02 -19.26 12.43
C PRO A 29 -8.42 -19.15 10.95
N ASP A 30 -9.33 -18.24 10.61
CA ASP A 30 -9.74 -17.91 9.23
C ASP A 30 -8.72 -17.02 8.49
N GLY A 31 -7.57 -16.73 9.11
CA GLY A 31 -6.42 -16.10 8.46
C GLY A 31 -6.38 -14.58 8.58
N ILE A 32 -7.23 -13.96 9.39
CA ILE A 32 -7.18 -12.51 9.62
C ILE A 32 -6.09 -12.21 10.65
N MET A 33 -5.15 -11.35 10.27
CA MET A 33 -4.14 -10.79 11.17
C MET A 33 -4.37 -9.28 11.33
N THR A 34 -4.54 -8.82 12.56
CA THR A 34 -4.57 -7.40 12.91
C THR A 34 -3.37 -7.08 13.79
N ALA A 35 -2.50 -6.18 13.33
CA ALA A 35 -1.33 -5.75 14.07
C ALA A 35 -1.29 -4.21 14.14
N THR A 36 -1.56 -3.65 15.33
CA THR A 36 -1.60 -2.19 15.52
C THR A 36 -0.21 -1.65 15.86
N GLY A 37 0.27 -0.66 15.08
CA GLY A 37 1.57 -0.04 15.27
C GLY A 37 2.75 -1.00 15.06
N ALA A 38 2.59 -1.97 14.16
CA ALA A 38 3.63 -2.92 13.82
C ALA A 38 4.76 -2.25 13.04
N HIS A 39 5.99 -2.60 13.37
CA HIS A 39 7.16 -2.35 12.54
C HIS A 39 7.61 -3.71 11.97
N VAL A 40 7.52 -3.86 10.65
CA VAL A 40 7.90 -5.10 9.95
C VAL A 40 9.23 -4.87 9.27
N MET A 41 10.20 -5.74 9.58
CA MET A 41 11.50 -5.77 8.90
C MET A 41 11.54 -6.98 7.97
N GLY A 42 12.05 -6.80 6.76
CA GLY A 42 12.14 -7.83 5.74
C GLY A 42 11.12 -7.68 4.60
N LYS A 43 10.89 -8.75 3.85
CA LYS A 43 9.96 -8.78 2.71
C LYS A 43 8.54 -9.11 3.19
N ILE A 44 7.57 -8.37 2.68
CA ILE A 44 6.15 -8.77 2.68
C ILE A 44 5.84 -9.32 1.30
N ASP A 45 5.34 -10.55 1.23
CA ASP A 45 4.95 -11.23 -0.01
C ASP A 45 3.44 -11.45 0.01
N ALA A 46 2.73 -10.94 -0.99
CA ALA A 46 1.28 -11.03 -1.07
C ALA A 46 0.83 -11.06 -2.53
N ASP A 47 -0.03 -12.00 -2.88
CA ASP A 47 -0.59 -12.12 -4.23
C ASP A 47 -1.65 -11.04 -4.52
N SER A 48 -2.28 -10.51 -3.48
CA SER A 48 -3.28 -9.44 -3.57
C SER A 48 -3.43 -8.69 -2.25
N GLY A 49 -4.05 -7.50 -2.31
CA GLY A 49 -4.36 -6.71 -1.13
C GLY A 49 -4.66 -5.25 -1.45
N THR A 50 -5.01 -4.49 -0.42
CA THR A 50 -5.09 -3.03 -0.50
C THR A 50 -4.26 -2.43 0.62
N LEU A 51 -3.60 -1.31 0.33
CA LEU A 51 -2.86 -0.55 1.32
C LEU A 51 -3.33 0.90 1.26
N ASN A 52 -3.58 1.49 2.43
CA ASN A 52 -4.05 2.86 2.54
C ASN A 52 -3.01 3.71 3.26
N ASN A 53 -2.83 4.95 2.79
CA ASN A 53 -1.90 5.92 3.38
C ASN A 53 -0.45 5.41 3.46
N VAL A 54 0.04 4.83 2.36
CA VAL A 54 1.41 4.33 2.29
C VAL A 54 2.36 5.46 1.90
N THR A 55 3.44 5.58 2.67
CA THR A 55 4.61 6.38 2.28
C THR A 55 5.72 5.43 1.84
N VAL A 56 6.28 5.67 0.65
CA VAL A 56 7.45 4.94 0.17
C VAL A 56 8.66 5.88 0.22
N ASN A 57 9.62 5.56 1.08
CA ASN A 57 10.78 6.42 1.34
C ASN A 57 11.94 6.18 0.37
N GLU A 58 11.90 5.10 -0.40
CA GLU A 58 12.94 4.69 -1.34
C GLU A 58 12.35 4.29 -2.69
N ASN A 59 13.21 3.81 -3.59
CA ASN A 59 12.77 3.34 -4.90
C ASN A 59 11.88 2.10 -4.77
N TYR A 60 10.83 2.05 -5.60
CA TYR A 60 9.95 0.88 -5.72
C TYR A 60 9.69 0.56 -7.19
N THR A 61 9.29 -0.68 -7.46
CA THR A 61 8.96 -1.15 -8.81
C THR A 61 7.52 -1.59 -8.85
N ILE A 62 6.76 -1.10 -9.84
CA ILE A 62 5.42 -1.60 -10.17
C ILE A 62 5.52 -2.31 -11.51
N LEU A 63 5.19 -3.60 -11.50
CA LEU A 63 5.15 -4.44 -12.71
C LEU A 63 3.77 -4.42 -13.40
N GLY A 64 2.77 -3.86 -12.72
CA GLY A 64 1.39 -3.73 -13.22
C GLY A 64 1.03 -2.32 -13.67
N THR A 65 -0.27 -2.02 -13.65
CA THR A 65 -0.81 -0.69 -13.97
C THR A 65 -0.97 0.14 -12.71
N VAL A 66 -0.72 1.44 -12.82
CA VAL A 66 -0.99 2.43 -11.77
C VAL A 66 -2.15 3.30 -12.22
N ASP A 67 -3.23 3.32 -11.44
CA ASP A 67 -4.30 4.30 -11.55
C ASP A 67 -4.13 5.32 -10.40
N ALA A 68 -3.92 6.58 -10.74
CA ALA A 68 -3.67 7.65 -9.78
C ALA A 68 -4.37 8.93 -10.23
N GLY A 69 -5.26 9.46 -9.37
CA GLY A 69 -5.96 10.72 -9.64
C GLY A 69 -5.14 11.98 -9.41
N ASN A 70 -4.09 11.91 -8.58
CA ASN A 70 -3.21 13.05 -8.30
C ASN A 70 -1.78 12.56 -8.07
N VAL A 71 -0.84 13.09 -8.85
CA VAL A 71 0.60 12.80 -8.77
C VAL A 71 1.34 14.14 -8.70
N PRO A 72 1.48 14.73 -7.50
CA PRO A 72 2.23 15.98 -7.36
C PRO A 72 3.73 15.73 -7.50
N GLY A 73 4.40 16.56 -8.29
CA GLY A 73 5.85 16.49 -8.52
C GLY A 73 6.21 16.22 -9.98
N ASP A 74 7.49 15.95 -10.21
CA ASP A 74 8.00 15.67 -11.55
C ASP A 74 7.77 14.20 -11.91
N VAL A 75 7.30 13.96 -13.13
CA VAL A 75 7.14 12.62 -13.67
C VAL A 75 8.06 12.44 -14.87
N TYR A 76 9.07 11.57 -14.71
CA TYR A 76 10.03 11.26 -15.75
C TYR A 76 9.70 9.91 -16.40
N PHE A 77 9.53 9.90 -17.71
CA PHE A 77 9.17 8.71 -18.47
C PHE A 77 10.23 8.39 -19.52
N ARG A 78 10.49 7.10 -19.71
CA ARG A 78 11.35 6.61 -20.82
C ARG A 78 10.57 6.31 -22.10
N SER A 79 9.23 6.29 -22.03
CA SER A 79 8.32 5.98 -23.14
C SER A 79 7.21 7.03 -23.18
N LEU A 80 6.77 7.44 -24.39
CA LEU A 80 5.77 8.48 -24.62
C LEU A 80 4.43 8.18 -23.92
N PHE A 81 3.95 9.12 -23.12
CA PHE A 81 2.56 9.21 -22.70
C PHE A 81 1.78 10.04 -23.74
N TYR A 82 0.53 9.67 -24.01
CA TYR A 82 -0.42 10.54 -24.71
C TYR A 82 -1.05 11.47 -23.67
N LEU A 83 -0.56 12.69 -23.56
CA LEU A 83 -1.29 13.76 -22.86
C LEU A 83 -2.44 14.19 -23.77
N ASP A 84 -3.68 14.00 -23.30
CA ASP A 84 -4.82 14.66 -23.94
C ASP A 84 -4.64 16.18 -23.78
N LYS A 85 -4.21 16.83 -24.86
CA LYS A 85 -3.98 18.28 -24.92
C LYS A 85 -5.24 19.09 -24.60
N VAL A 86 -6.43 18.55 -24.88
CA VAL A 86 -7.71 19.21 -24.59
C VAL A 86 -7.91 19.28 -23.09
N VAL A 87 -7.70 18.17 -22.39
CA VAL A 87 -7.82 18.11 -20.92
C VAL A 87 -6.73 18.95 -20.25
N TYR A 88 -5.47 18.84 -20.67
CA TYR A 88 -4.38 19.61 -20.09
C TYR A 88 -4.64 21.12 -20.17
N ASN A 89 -5.04 21.62 -21.34
CA ASN A 89 -5.30 23.04 -21.56
C ASN A 89 -6.55 23.56 -20.84
N ALA A 90 -7.55 22.70 -20.58
CA ALA A 90 -8.76 23.09 -19.85
C ALA A 90 -8.48 23.34 -18.36
N VAL A 91 -7.55 22.60 -17.76
CA VAL A 91 -7.22 22.72 -16.32
C VAL A 91 -6.04 23.67 -16.08
N HIS A 92 -5.24 23.95 -17.11
CA HIS A 92 -4.10 24.88 -17.05
C HIS A 92 -4.26 25.98 -18.11
N PRO A 93 -5.18 26.94 -17.93
CA PRO A 93 -5.32 28.05 -18.86
C PRO A 93 -3.99 28.81 -18.93
N ALA A 94 -3.42 28.92 -20.13
CA ALA A 94 -2.15 29.59 -20.36
C ALA A 94 -2.17 31.00 -19.74
N ARG A 95 -1.36 31.21 -18.70
CA ARG A 95 -1.25 32.50 -17.98
C ARG A 95 -0.55 33.62 -18.77
N TRP A 96 -0.35 33.45 -20.07
CA TRP A 96 0.36 34.44 -20.88
C TRP A 96 -0.25 34.57 -22.27
N ARG A 97 -1.43 35.18 -22.35
CA ARG A 97 -1.69 36.13 -23.42
C ARG A 97 -1.08 37.45 -22.96
N LYS A 98 0.16 37.73 -23.34
CA LYS A 98 0.52 39.14 -23.47
C LYS A 98 -0.18 39.61 -24.72
N ASP A 99 -1.11 40.52 -24.49
CA ASP A 99 -1.75 41.31 -25.52
C ASP A 99 -0.64 41.95 -26.35
N THR A 100 -0.52 41.54 -27.61
CA THR A 100 0.25 42.28 -28.61
C THR A 100 -0.71 42.61 -29.74
N ALA A 101 -1.10 43.88 -29.71
CA ALA A 101 -1.57 44.79 -30.77
C ALA A 101 -2.52 44.22 -31.84
#